data_AF-A0A7C3AJV7-F1
#
_entry.id   AF-A0A7C3AJV7-F1
#
_cell.length_a   1.000
_cell.length_b   1.000
_cell.length_c   1.000
_cell.angle_alpha   90.00
_cell.angle_beta   90.00
_cell.angle_gamma   90.00
#
_symmetry.space_group_name_H-M   'P 1'
#
loop_
_entity.id
_entity.type
_entity.pdbx_description
1 polymer ?
#
loop_
_entity_poly.entity_id
_entity_poly.type
_entity_poly.pdbx_seq_one_letter_code
_entity_poly.pdbx_strand_id
1 'polypeptide(L)'
;MPEPALALPIILALGPGLVALIAISRRSSSLWINALLGGAGWFVALLARLPSLMLARELETYAGTLYASLMAGLFEETARYFVVKSRTHVASVLRSSASIGLGWGLTEALMIYALQVPFAAAMTGYDWTVFVPGAVERNIATAFHLAMTLLISLTVIGRPLALLLPTTILLHFLLNAAATF
;
A
#
# COMPACT_ATOMS: atom_id res chain seq x y z
N MET A 1 -18.45 12.20 22.07
CA MET A 1 -17.91 10.85 21.80
C MET A 1 -17.95 10.66 20.30
N PRO A 2 -16.92 10.08 19.64
CA PRO A 2 -17.04 9.77 18.21
C PRO A 2 -18.29 8.93 18.02
N GLU A 3 -19.14 9.29 17.05
CA GLU A 3 -20.34 8.51 16.78
C GLU A 3 -19.94 7.05 16.51
N PRO A 4 -20.63 6.06 17.09
CA PRO A 4 -20.34 4.65 16.84
C PRO A 4 -20.35 4.28 15.34
N ALA A 5 -20.99 5.12 14.51
CA ALA A 5 -20.99 5.01 13.06
C ALA A 5 -19.63 5.30 12.39
N LEU A 6 -18.70 6.04 13.02
CA LEU A 6 -17.36 6.30 12.49
C LEU A 6 -16.49 5.04 12.39
N ALA A 7 -16.84 3.97 13.12
CA ALA A 7 -16.18 2.67 12.97
C ALA A 7 -16.48 2.02 11.61
N LEU A 8 -17.62 2.33 10.98
CA LEU A 8 -18.04 1.71 9.72
C LEU A 8 -17.05 1.96 8.57
N PRO A 9 -16.67 3.21 8.22
CA PRO A 9 -15.68 3.45 7.18
C PRO A 9 -14.31 2.79 7.46
N ILE A 10 -13.89 2.73 8.72
CA ILE A 10 -12.66 2.05 9.13
C ILE A 10 -12.74 0.54 8.87
N ILE A 11 -13.85 -0.08 9.29
CA ILE A 11 -14.11 -1.51 9.05
C ILE A 11 -14.20 -1.79 7.54
N LEU A 12 -14.83 -0.91 6.76
CA LEU A 12 -14.91 -1.05 5.31
C LEU A 12 -13.51 -0.97 4.66
N ALA A 13 -12.63 -0.09 5.14
CA ALA A 13 -11.29 0.08 4.59
C ALA A 13 -10.34 -1.10 4.93
N LEU A 14 -10.42 -1.63 6.16
CA LEU A 14 -9.48 -2.65 6.65
C LEU A 14 -10.02 -4.07 6.55
N GLY A 15 -11.33 -4.25 6.70
CA GLY A 15 -12.00 -5.53 6.85
C GLY A 15 -11.71 -6.51 5.71
N PRO A 16 -11.94 -6.15 4.43
CA PRO A 16 -11.69 -7.06 3.32
C PRO A 16 -10.24 -7.54 3.24
N GLY A 17 -9.27 -6.63 3.38
CA GLY A 17 -7.85 -6.96 3.38
C GLY A 17 -7.47 -7.85 4.57
N LEU A 18 -7.98 -7.58 5.77
CA LEU A 18 -7.72 -8.38 6.97
C LEU A 18 -8.30 -9.80 6.85
N VAL A 19 -9.54 -9.91 6.35
CA VAL A 19 -10.17 -11.22 6.10
C VAL A 19 -9.37 -12.01 5.07
N ALA A 20 -8.94 -11.39 3.97
CA ALA A 20 -8.09 -12.03 2.97
C ALA A 20 -6.75 -12.48 3.58
N LEU A 21 -6.12 -11.63 4.41
CA LEU A 21 -4.84 -11.96 5.05
C LEU A 21 -4.99 -13.13 6.03
N ILE A 22 -6.04 -13.15 6.85
CA ILE A 22 -6.36 -14.26 7.76
C ILE A 22 -6.60 -15.55 6.96
N ALA A 23 -7.36 -15.47 5.86
CA ALA A 23 -7.69 -16.63 5.03
C ALA A 23 -6.44 -17.27 4.37
N ILE A 24 -5.49 -16.45 3.93
CA ILE A 24 -4.22 -16.89 3.31
C ILE A 24 -3.21 -17.38 4.36
N SER A 25 -3.03 -16.60 5.44
CA SER A 25 -2.02 -16.85 6.46
C SER A 25 -2.41 -18.00 7.38
N ARG A 26 -3.69 -18.10 7.75
CA ARG A 26 -4.22 -19.09 8.69
C ARG A 26 -3.34 -19.17 9.94
N ARG A 27 -2.81 -20.37 10.26
CA ARG A 27 -1.90 -20.62 11.39
C ARG A 27 -0.42 -20.49 11.04
N SER A 28 -0.07 -20.12 9.81
CA SER A 28 1.33 -20.04 9.37
C SER A 28 2.00 -18.76 9.88
N SER A 29 2.83 -18.88 10.91
CA SER A 29 3.61 -17.76 11.44
C SER A 29 4.52 -17.13 10.38
N SER A 30 5.02 -17.94 9.43
CA SER A 30 5.84 -17.42 8.32
C SER A 30 5.08 -16.44 7.44
N LEU A 31 3.79 -16.71 7.16
CA LEU A 31 2.95 -15.80 6.37
C LEU A 31 2.58 -14.54 7.16
N TRP A 32 2.33 -14.65 8.47
CA TRP A 32 2.15 -13.48 9.32
C TRP A 32 3.40 -12.59 9.37
N ILE A 33 4.58 -13.19 9.51
CA ILE A 33 5.86 -12.47 9.42
C ILE A 33 6.01 -11.79 8.06
N ASN A 34 5.64 -12.47 6.97
CA ASN A 34 5.67 -11.87 5.63
C ASN A 34 4.75 -10.64 5.52
N ALA A 35 3.56 -10.67 6.13
CA ALA A 35 2.67 -9.52 6.15
C ALA A 35 3.26 -8.36 6.97
N LEU A 36 3.84 -8.64 8.14
CA LEU A 36 4.52 -7.64 8.96
C LEU A 36 5.71 -7.02 8.21
N LEU A 37 6.49 -7.82 7.47
CA LEU A 37 7.57 -7.32 6.64
C LEU A 37 7.07 -6.50 5.45
N GLY A 38 5.92 -6.87 4.87
CA GLY A 38 5.25 -6.04 3.85
C GLY A 38 4.86 -4.67 4.39
N GLY A 39 4.21 -4.63 5.55
CA GLY A 39 3.85 -3.38 6.23
C GLY A 39 5.05 -2.53 6.62
N ALA A 40 6.07 -3.16 7.21
CA ALA A 40 7.33 -2.48 7.56
C ALA A 40 8.05 -1.95 6.30
N GLY A 41 8.02 -2.70 5.20
CA GLY A 41 8.57 -2.28 3.92
C GLY A 41 7.91 -1.01 3.37
N TRP A 42 6.57 -0.94 3.40
CA TRP A 42 5.84 0.27 3.04
C TRP A 42 6.22 1.45 3.95
N PHE A 43 6.27 1.23 5.26
CA PHE A 43 6.60 2.30 6.21
C PHE A 43 8.03 2.83 6.01
N VAL A 44 9.00 1.95 5.79
CA VAL A 44 10.39 2.33 5.44
C VAL A 44 10.41 3.10 4.12
N ALA A 45 9.66 2.67 3.10
CA ALA A 45 9.57 3.39 1.84
C ALA A 45 9.00 4.81 2.02
N LEU A 46 7.97 4.97 2.85
CA LEU A 46 7.41 6.28 3.20
C LEU A 46 8.46 7.18 3.86
N LEU A 47 9.15 6.68 4.88
CA LEU A 47 10.18 7.44 5.60
C LEU A 47 11.33 7.86 4.66
N ALA A 48 11.80 6.93 3.82
CA ALA A 48 12.85 7.20 2.85
C ALA A 48 12.43 8.24 1.80
N ARG A 49 11.14 8.31 1.48
CA ARG A 49 10.57 9.27 0.52
C ARG A 49 10.36 10.67 1.11
N LEU A 50 10.31 10.83 2.44
CA LEU A 50 10.01 12.13 3.07
C LEU A 50 10.90 13.29 2.59
N PRO A 51 12.25 13.16 2.48
CA PRO A 51 13.08 14.25 1.98
C PRO A 51 12.71 14.66 0.55
N SER A 52 12.37 13.69 -0.30
CA SER A 52 11.94 13.94 -1.67
C SER A 52 10.58 14.64 -1.72
N LEU A 53 9.64 14.29 -0.83
CA LEU A 53 8.37 15.02 -0.71
C LEU A 53 8.55 16.47 -0.27
N MET A 54 9.60 16.79 0.49
CA MET A 54 9.91 18.19 0.81
C MET A 54 10.34 18.97 -0.44
N LEU A 55 11.16 18.37 -1.31
CA LEU A 55 11.53 18.98 -2.59
C LEU A 55 10.33 19.18 -3.51
N ALA A 56 9.37 18.24 -3.50
CA ALA A 56 8.16 18.33 -4.30
C ALA A 56 7.32 19.59 -4.01
N ARG A 57 7.38 20.09 -2.76
CA ARG A 57 6.65 21.30 -2.33
C ARG A 57 7.23 22.60 -2.87
N GLU A 58 8.49 22.58 -3.30
CA GLU A 58 9.16 23.73 -3.91
C GLU A 58 8.86 23.85 -5.41
N LEU A 59 8.22 22.84 -6.00
CA LEU A 59 7.81 22.83 -7.40
C LEU A 59 6.40 23.42 -7.57
N GLU A 60 6.08 23.88 -8.78
CA GLU A 60 4.72 24.25 -9.15
C GLU A 60 3.77 23.06 -8.97
N THR A 61 2.53 23.31 -8.54
CA THR A 61 1.57 22.30 -8.05
C THR A 61 1.46 21.07 -8.96
N TYR A 62 1.32 21.28 -10.27
CA TYR A 62 1.22 20.18 -11.23
C TYR A 62 2.52 19.37 -11.30
N ALA A 63 3.66 20.05 -11.46
CA ALA A 63 4.97 19.41 -11.49
C ALA A 63 5.32 18.68 -10.17
N GLY A 64 4.99 19.28 -9.03
CA GLY A 64 5.19 18.71 -7.70
C GLY A 64 4.37 17.44 -7.49
N THR A 65 3.13 17.41 -7.98
CA THR A 65 2.24 16.23 -7.89
C THR A 65 2.76 15.07 -8.75
N LEU A 66 3.18 15.34 -9.98
CA LEU A 66 3.80 14.34 -10.85
C LEU A 66 5.11 13.80 -10.26
N TYR A 67 5.95 14.69 -9.73
CA TYR A 67 7.20 14.31 -9.09
C TYR A 67 6.94 13.44 -7.84
N ALA A 68 6.02 13.84 -6.95
CA ALA A 68 5.66 13.06 -5.77
C ALA A 68 5.11 11.68 -6.14
N SER A 69 4.29 11.60 -7.20
CA SER A 69 3.76 10.34 -7.73
C SER A 69 4.86 9.43 -8.27
N LEU A 70 5.85 9.98 -8.98
CA LEU A 70 6.99 9.21 -9.49
C LEU A 70 7.85 8.68 -8.35
N MET A 71 8.12 9.52 -7.36
CA MET A 71 8.87 9.15 -6.17
C MET A 71 8.13 8.09 -5.36
N ALA A 72 6.79 8.11 -5.34
CA ALA A 72 6.03 7.05 -4.73
C ALA A 72 6.28 5.69 -5.38
N GLY A 73 6.16 5.61 -6.70
CA GLY A 73 6.50 4.38 -7.44
C GLY A 73 7.95 3.95 -7.22
N LEU A 74 8.91 4.87 -7.29
CA LEU A 74 10.33 4.54 -7.13
C LEU A 74 10.65 3.96 -5.75
N PHE A 75 10.26 4.64 -4.68
CA PHE A 75 10.60 4.22 -3.32
C PHE A 75 9.82 2.96 -2.91
N GLU A 76 8.52 2.90 -3.18
CA GLU A 76 7.69 1.79 -2.74
C GLU A 76 8.00 0.50 -3.48
N GLU A 77 8.14 0.54 -4.80
CA GLU A 77 8.43 -0.67 -5.57
C GLU A 77 9.86 -1.17 -5.33
N THR A 78 10.83 -0.26 -5.12
CA THR A 78 12.20 -0.65 -4.76
C THR A 78 12.25 -1.33 -3.41
N ALA A 79 11.61 -0.77 -2.38
CA ALA A 79 11.53 -1.40 -1.07
C ALA A 79 10.81 -2.76 -1.16
N ARG A 80 9.73 -2.85 -1.93
CA ARG A 80 8.98 -4.10 -2.15
C ARG A 80 9.82 -5.17 -2.82
N TYR A 81 10.63 -4.80 -3.81
CA TYR A 81 11.57 -5.73 -4.44
C TYR A 81 12.48 -6.41 -3.40
N PHE A 82 13.08 -5.65 -2.49
CA PHE A 82 13.95 -6.22 -1.46
C PHE A 82 13.19 -7.11 -0.46
N VAL A 83 11.99 -6.70 -0.03
CA VAL A 83 11.15 -7.52 0.86
C VAL A 83 10.78 -8.84 0.18
N VAL A 84 10.28 -8.80 -1.06
CA VAL A 84 9.91 -9.99 -1.82
C VAL A 84 11.13 -10.89 -2.07
N LYS A 85 12.27 -10.32 -2.46
CA LYS A 85 13.53 -11.05 -2.70
C LYS A 85 14.01 -11.80 -1.47
N SER A 86 13.85 -11.23 -0.28
CA SER A 86 14.33 -11.85 0.97
C SER A 86 13.43 -12.97 1.52
N ARG A 87 12.17 -13.07 1.05
CA ARG A 87 11.15 -13.95 1.66
C ARG A 87 10.48 -14.92 0.69
N THR A 88 10.62 -14.71 -0.61
CA THR A 88 9.80 -15.43 -1.60
C THR A 88 10.61 -16.53 -2.27
N HIS A 89 10.14 -17.77 -2.10
CA HIS A 89 10.67 -18.95 -2.76
C HIS A 89 9.65 -19.50 -3.75
N VAL A 90 10.12 -20.13 -4.84
CA VAL A 90 9.27 -20.67 -5.93
C VAL A 90 8.10 -21.51 -5.41
N ALA A 91 8.36 -22.42 -4.46
CA ALA A 91 7.35 -23.33 -3.91
C ALA A 91 6.22 -22.63 -3.13
N SER A 92 6.41 -21.37 -2.71
CA SER A 92 5.43 -20.61 -1.91
C SER A 92 5.10 -19.25 -2.49
N VAL A 93 5.50 -18.97 -3.75
CA VAL A 93 5.50 -17.63 -4.33
C VAL A 93 4.13 -16.94 -4.21
N LEU A 94 3.04 -17.60 -4.58
CA LEU A 94 1.71 -16.99 -4.53
C LEU A 94 1.29 -16.61 -3.10
N ARG A 95 1.44 -17.51 -2.14
CA ARG A 95 1.00 -17.27 -0.75
C ARG A 95 1.92 -16.27 -0.04
N SER A 96 3.23 -16.38 -0.24
CA SER A 96 4.21 -15.49 0.36
C SER A 96 4.04 -14.07 -0.19
N SER A 97 3.97 -13.90 -1.51
CA SER A 97 3.72 -12.61 -2.15
C SER A 97 2.36 -12.03 -1.78
N ALA A 98 1.31 -12.86 -1.72
CA ALA A 98 0.00 -12.37 -1.33
C ALA A 98 -0.01 -11.86 0.12
N SER A 99 0.66 -12.56 1.03
CA SER A 99 0.78 -12.10 2.41
C SER A 99 1.56 -10.79 2.54
N ILE A 100 2.68 -10.66 1.80
CA ILE A 100 3.46 -9.42 1.75
C ILE A 100 2.60 -8.26 1.22
N GLY A 101 1.93 -8.46 0.08
CA GLY A 101 1.14 -7.42 -0.58
C GLY A 101 -0.08 -6.98 0.23
N LEU A 102 -0.76 -7.93 0.89
CA LEU A 102 -1.85 -7.60 1.82
C LEU A 102 -1.35 -6.83 3.04
N GLY A 103 -0.22 -7.24 3.63
CA GLY A 103 0.42 -6.53 4.73
C GLY A 103 0.82 -5.10 4.37
N TRP A 104 1.31 -4.91 3.13
CA TRP A 104 1.62 -3.61 2.55
C TRP A 104 0.39 -2.70 2.49
N GLY A 105 -0.66 -3.12 1.77
CA GLY A 105 -1.88 -2.34 1.60
C GLY A 105 -2.64 -2.07 2.89
N LEU A 106 -2.68 -3.05 3.81
CA LEU A 106 -3.32 -2.87 5.12
C LEU A 106 -2.59 -1.87 6.01
N THR A 107 -1.25 -1.85 5.97
CA THR A 107 -0.48 -0.87 6.74
C THR A 107 -0.67 0.53 6.20
N GLU A 108 -0.69 0.67 4.87
CA GLU A 108 -1.06 1.94 4.25
C GLU A 108 -2.45 2.38 4.69
N ALA A 109 -3.47 1.56 4.47
CA ALA A 109 -4.86 1.86 4.82
C ALA A 109 -5.03 2.19 6.31
N LEU A 110 -4.29 1.52 7.18
CA LEU A 110 -4.27 1.83 8.62
C LEU A 110 -3.73 3.24 8.88
N MET A 111 -2.53 3.52 8.37
CA MET A 111 -1.78 4.72 8.71
C MET A 111 -2.34 6.00 8.08
N ILE A 112 -2.69 5.94 6.80
CA ILE A 112 -3.08 7.14 6.05
C ILE A 112 -4.59 7.38 6.03
N TYR A 113 -5.39 6.39 6.43
CA TYR A 113 -6.85 6.50 6.43
C TYR A 113 -7.46 6.16 7.79
N ALA A 114 -7.36 4.91 8.25
CA ALA A 114 -8.13 4.45 9.40
C ALA A 114 -7.79 5.22 10.69
N LEU A 115 -6.51 5.50 10.93
CA LEU A 115 -6.09 6.33 12.06
C LEU A 115 -6.50 7.79 11.90
N GLN A 116 -6.65 8.29 10.66
CA GLN A 116 -6.95 9.69 10.37
C GLN A 116 -8.46 10.01 10.48
N VAL A 117 -9.34 9.05 10.19
CA VAL A 117 -10.81 9.24 10.20
C VAL A 117 -11.32 9.87 11.51
N PRO A 118 -10.97 9.37 12.72
CA PRO A 118 -11.45 9.96 13.96
C PRO A 118 -10.98 11.40 14.18
N PHE A 119 -9.73 11.70 13.80
CA PHE A 119 -9.19 13.06 13.93
C PHE A 119 -9.85 14.01 12.93
N ALA A 120 -10.01 13.58 11.68
CA ALA A 120 -10.69 14.36 10.65
C ALA A 120 -12.13 14.68 11.08
N ALA A 121 -12.90 13.68 11.51
CA ALA A 121 -14.27 13.87 11.99
C ALA A 121 -14.33 14.84 13.20
N ALA A 122 -13.39 14.74 14.14
CA ALA A 122 -13.33 15.63 15.29
C ALA A 122 -12.99 17.09 14.92
N MET A 123 -12.17 17.31 13.89
CA MET A 123 -11.75 18.64 13.45
C MET A 123 -12.75 19.32 12.51
N THR A 124 -13.41 18.55 11.64
CA THR A 124 -14.32 19.11 10.61
C THR A 124 -15.79 18.99 10.98
N GLY A 125 -16.14 18.11 11.91
CA GLY A 125 -17.53 17.78 12.23
C GLY A 125 -18.24 16.94 11.15
N TYR A 126 -17.50 16.33 10.23
CA TYR A 126 -18.08 15.48 9.19
C TYR A 126 -18.69 14.20 9.76
N ASP A 127 -19.81 13.79 9.18
CA ASP A 127 -20.42 12.49 9.45
C ASP A 127 -19.66 11.35 8.76
N TRP A 128 -19.99 10.11 9.13
CA TRP A 128 -19.29 8.91 8.67
C TRP A 128 -19.37 8.66 7.16
N THR A 129 -20.42 9.14 6.48
CA THR A 129 -20.68 8.88 5.06
C THR A 129 -19.63 9.54 4.17
N VAL A 130 -19.12 10.70 4.57
CA VAL A 130 -18.06 11.45 3.86
C VAL A 130 -16.78 10.63 3.73
N PHE A 131 -16.53 9.72 4.67
CA PHE A 131 -15.33 8.89 4.65
C PHE A 131 -15.46 7.65 3.76
N VAL A 132 -16.68 7.19 3.43
CA VAL A 132 -16.91 5.94 2.70
C VAL A 132 -16.17 5.86 1.35
N PRO A 133 -16.14 6.90 0.50
CA PRO A 133 -15.35 6.85 -0.74
C PRO A 133 -13.87 6.54 -0.49
N GLY A 134 -13.26 7.17 0.52
CA GLY A 134 -11.88 6.89 0.90
C GLY A 134 -11.66 5.45 1.38
N ALA A 135 -12.66 4.83 2.03
CA ALA A 135 -12.59 3.41 2.39
C ALA A 135 -12.57 2.49 1.16
N VAL A 136 -13.33 2.83 0.12
CA VAL A 136 -13.32 2.11 -1.16
C VAL A 136 -11.98 2.27 -1.85
N GLU A 137 -11.44 3.49 -1.91
CA GLU A 137 -10.11 3.74 -2.46
C GLU A 137 -9.02 2.94 -1.74
N ARG A 138 -9.09 2.78 -0.41
CA ARG A 138 -8.11 1.97 0.34
C ARG A 138 -8.17 0.48 -0.04
N ASN A 139 -9.34 -0.05 -0.35
CA ASN A 139 -9.47 -1.42 -0.86
C ASN A 139 -8.87 -1.56 -2.26
N ILE A 140 -9.10 -0.57 -3.14
CA ILE A 140 -8.51 -0.54 -4.49
C ILE A 140 -6.97 -0.46 -4.38
N ALA A 141 -6.44 0.43 -3.53
CA ALA A 141 -5.02 0.54 -3.26
C ALA A 141 -4.45 -0.78 -2.72
N THR A 142 -5.12 -1.42 -1.76
CA THR A 142 -4.69 -2.72 -1.22
C THR A 142 -4.63 -3.80 -2.31
N ALA A 143 -5.64 -3.87 -3.17
CA ALA A 143 -5.65 -4.80 -4.31
C ALA A 143 -4.52 -4.48 -5.30
N PHE A 144 -4.23 -3.20 -5.54
CA PHE A 144 -3.12 -2.77 -6.38
C PHE A 144 -1.76 -3.17 -5.81
N HIS A 145 -1.51 -2.94 -4.51
CA HIS A 145 -0.27 -3.37 -3.86
C HIS A 145 -0.10 -4.89 -3.90
N LEU A 146 -1.19 -5.65 -3.71
CA LEU A 146 -1.18 -7.09 -3.89
C LEU A 146 -0.75 -7.47 -5.33
N ALA A 147 -1.35 -6.86 -6.34
CA ALA A 147 -1.03 -7.11 -7.75
C ALA A 147 0.43 -6.78 -8.08
N MET A 148 0.93 -5.62 -7.66
CA MET A 148 2.32 -5.23 -7.86
C MET A 148 3.30 -6.14 -7.12
N THR A 149 2.95 -6.61 -5.91
CA THR A 149 3.77 -7.60 -5.18
C THR A 149 3.87 -8.92 -5.94
N LEU A 150 2.77 -9.39 -6.54
CA LEU A 150 2.76 -10.58 -7.39
C LEU A 150 3.64 -10.37 -8.63
N LEU A 151 3.55 -9.22 -9.30
CA LEU A 151 4.41 -8.90 -10.46
C LEU A 151 5.90 -8.87 -10.08
N ILE A 152 6.26 -8.19 -8.99
CA ILE A 152 7.64 -8.18 -8.49
C ILE A 152 8.11 -9.60 -8.17
N SER A 153 7.26 -10.46 -7.63
CA SER A 153 7.66 -11.83 -7.31
C SER A 153 8.03 -12.66 -8.54
N LEU A 154 7.47 -12.35 -9.72
CA LEU A 154 7.87 -12.96 -10.98
C LEU A 154 9.31 -12.61 -11.36
N THR A 155 9.80 -11.41 -10.99
CA THR A 155 11.21 -11.02 -11.20
C THR A 155 12.15 -11.84 -10.36
N VAL A 156 11.78 -12.07 -9.10
CA VAL A 156 12.62 -12.74 -8.10
C VAL A 156 12.78 -14.22 -8.43
N ILE A 157 11.75 -14.87 -8.98
CA ILE A 157 11.79 -16.30 -9.35
C ILE A 157 12.47 -16.59 -10.70
N GLY A 158 13.19 -15.63 -11.27
CA GLY A 158 14.06 -15.88 -12.44
C GLY A 158 13.35 -15.90 -13.79
N ARG A 159 12.16 -15.30 -13.92
CA ARG A 159 11.61 -14.99 -15.25
C ARG A 159 12.54 -13.92 -15.89
N PRO A 160 12.95 -14.05 -17.17
CA PRO A 160 13.97 -13.20 -17.82
C PRO A 160 13.51 -11.76 -18.12
N LEU A 161 12.73 -11.17 -17.21
CA LEU A 161 12.01 -9.93 -17.42
C LEU A 161 12.69 -8.80 -16.62
N ALA A 162 13.87 -8.39 -17.09
CA ALA A 162 14.63 -7.25 -16.55
C ALA A 162 13.81 -5.94 -16.46
N LEU A 163 12.64 -5.90 -17.11
CA LEU A 163 11.77 -4.73 -17.19
C LEU A 163 10.65 -4.69 -16.15
N LEU A 164 10.39 -5.75 -15.38
CA LEU A 164 9.21 -5.79 -14.51
C LEU A 164 9.29 -4.83 -13.31
N LEU A 165 10.47 -4.60 -12.71
CA LEU A 165 10.61 -3.58 -11.67
C LEU A 165 10.38 -2.15 -12.22
N PRO A 166 11.00 -1.75 -13.35
CA PRO A 166 10.61 -0.52 -14.04
C PRO A 166 9.11 -0.44 -14.39
N THR A 167 8.51 -1.56 -14.81
CA THR A 167 7.07 -1.62 -15.11
C THR A 167 6.23 -1.38 -13.86
N THR A 168 6.54 -2.00 -12.72
CA THR A 168 5.78 -1.76 -11.49
C THR A 168 5.95 -0.33 -10.99
N ILE A 169 7.15 0.25 -11.13
CA ILE A 169 7.39 1.68 -10.82
C ILE A 169 6.51 2.56 -11.69
N LEU A 170 6.48 2.30 -13.00
CA LEU A 170 5.68 3.05 -13.97
C LEU A 170 4.18 2.92 -13.67
N LEU A 171 3.68 1.70 -13.44
CA LEU A 171 2.27 1.46 -13.13
C LEU A 171 1.84 2.18 -11.85
N HIS A 172 2.68 2.16 -10.81
CA HIS A 172 2.40 2.85 -9.57
C HIS A 172 2.41 4.38 -9.77
N PHE A 173 3.42 4.91 -10.47
CA PHE A 173 3.45 6.33 -10.84
C PHE A 173 2.17 6.74 -11.57
N LEU A 174 1.78 6.00 -12.61
CA LEU A 174 0.60 6.32 -13.41
C LEU A 174 -0.69 6.26 -12.60
N LEU A 175 -0.84 5.27 -11.73
CA LEU A 175 -2.00 5.18 -10.85
C LEU A 175 -2.09 6.40 -9.91
N ASN A 176 -0.98 6.76 -9.27
CA ASN A 176 -0.96 7.90 -8.35
C ASN A 176 -1.21 9.22 -9.08
N ALA A 177 -0.59 9.42 -10.25
CA ALA A 177 -0.83 10.60 -11.07
C ALA A 177 -2.30 10.69 -11.50
N ALA A 178 -2.90 9.59 -11.95
CA ALA A 178 -4.30 9.55 -12.35
C ALA A 178 -5.28 9.73 -11.18
N ALA A 179 -4.89 9.35 -9.95
CA ALA A 179 -5.73 9.55 -8.77
C ALA A 179 -5.70 11.00 -8.24
N THR A 180 -4.72 11.81 -8.68
CA THR A 180 -4.54 13.18 -8.22
C THR A 180 -5.13 14.26 -9.15
N PHE A 181 -5.55 13.90 -10.37
CA PHE A 181 -6.11 14.80 -11.39
C PHE A 181 -7.53 14.37 -11.78
#